data_AF-A0AB34P9E3-F1
#
_entry.id   AF-A0AB34P9E3-F1
#
_cell.length_a   1.000
_cell.length_b   1.000
_cell.length_c   1.000
_cell.angle_alpha   90.00
_cell.angle_beta   90.00
_cell.angle_gamma   90.00
#
_symmetry.space_group_name_H-M   'P 1'
#
loop_
_entity.id
_entity.type
_entity.pdbx_description
1 polymer ?
#
loop_
_entity_poly.entity_id
_entity_poly.type
_entity_poly.pdbx_seq_one_letter_code
_entity_poly.pdbx_strand_id
1 'polypeptide(L)'
;MIPVDPRIEPLLAQMAKDPALPAGAEASIRQTIVESPYLSNLLGDAIEKGRIGAIAVSHGQNNGGHFQDGKDGKAGTLNISEAAFKDFAGSDRIDYLTEVMGHETMHGVLAKHRAEALAEFGKSMGNRMQEAYDNRENQVDLTGPTRVYLDSTRADEALSEISGMRALHDRIKHLNP
;
A
#
# COMPACT_ATOMS: atom_id res chain seq x y z
N MET A 1 25.86 9.05 -8.23
CA MET A 1 24.74 8.32 -7.61
C MET A 1 23.57 9.30 -7.56
N ILE A 2 22.43 8.96 -8.16
CA ILE A 2 21.26 9.85 -8.16
C ILE A 2 20.69 9.84 -6.73
N PRO A 3 20.48 11.00 -6.09
CA PRO A 3 19.93 11.05 -4.74
C PRO A 3 18.45 10.65 -4.74
N VAL A 4 18.02 9.99 -3.66
CA VAL A 4 16.60 9.73 -3.38
C VAL A 4 15.90 11.07 -3.14
N ASP A 5 14.62 11.16 -3.51
CA ASP A 5 13.76 12.30 -3.17
C ASP A 5 13.85 12.64 -1.66
N PRO A 6 14.18 13.91 -1.29
CA PRO A 6 14.31 14.33 0.10
C PRO A 6 13.08 14.09 0.98
N ARG A 7 11.88 13.98 0.39
CA ARG A 7 10.65 13.66 1.12
C ARG A 7 10.66 12.22 1.66
N ILE A 8 11.35 11.31 0.98
CA ILE A 8 11.39 9.89 1.30
C ILE A 8 12.55 9.57 2.25
N GLU A 9 13.68 10.28 2.09
CA GLU A 9 14.92 10.01 2.82
C GLU A 9 14.75 9.84 4.35
N PRO A 10 13.95 10.65 5.07
CA PRO A 10 13.78 10.46 6.51
C PRO A 10 13.18 9.10 6.88
N LEU A 11 12.27 8.57 6.05
CA LEU A 11 11.64 7.27 6.30
C LEU A 11 12.62 6.13 6.03
N LEU A 12 13.44 6.22 4.97
CA LEU A 12 14.49 5.24 4.68
C LEU A 12 15.57 5.23 5.77
N ALA A 13 15.99 6.42 6.23
CA ALA A 13 16.96 6.53 7.32
C ALA A 13 16.42 5.98 8.65
N GLN A 14 15.09 6.04 8.87
CA GLN A 14 14.47 5.42 10.02
C GLN A 14 14.37 3.89 9.87
N MET A 15 13.99 3.40 8.69
CA MET A 15 13.95 1.96 8.37
C MET A 15 15.33 1.31 8.52
N ALA A 16 16.40 1.99 8.09
CA ALA A 16 17.78 1.51 8.17
C ALA A 16 18.28 1.24 9.61
N LYS A 17 17.57 1.75 10.62
CA LYS A 17 17.89 1.50 12.04
C LYS A 17 17.32 0.18 12.56
N ASP A 18 16.50 -0.51 11.79
CA ASP A 18 15.93 -1.79 12.19
C ASP A 18 17.02 -2.87 12.22
N PRO A 19 17.32 -3.46 13.39
CA PRO A 19 18.34 -4.51 13.50
C PRO A 19 17.95 -5.81 12.78
N ALA A 20 16.66 -6.00 12.47
CA ALA A 20 16.15 -7.15 11.72
C ALA A 20 16.14 -6.91 10.19
N LEU A 21 16.56 -5.74 9.72
CA LEU A 21 16.53 -5.41 8.30
C LEU A 21 17.40 -6.39 7.49
N PRO A 22 16.86 -7.05 6.45
CA PRO A 22 17.64 -7.97 5.62
C PRO A 22 18.83 -7.29 4.96
N ALA A 23 19.93 -8.02 4.81
CA ALA A 23 21.14 -7.51 4.18
C ALA A 23 20.85 -7.00 2.75
N GLY A 24 21.24 -5.76 2.47
CA GLY A 24 21.02 -5.12 1.17
C GLY A 24 19.59 -4.63 0.91
N ALA A 25 18.66 -4.74 1.88
CA ALA A 25 17.30 -4.24 1.71
C ALA A 25 17.27 -2.73 1.53
N GLU A 26 17.99 -1.96 2.37
CA GLU A 26 18.07 -0.50 2.22
C GLU A 26 18.57 -0.11 0.83
N ALA A 27 19.67 -0.71 0.37
CA ALA A 27 20.24 -0.42 -0.94
C ALA A 27 19.26 -0.76 -2.09
N SER A 28 18.58 -1.90 -2.00
CA SER A 28 17.61 -2.34 -3.00
C SER A 28 16.39 -1.42 -3.07
N ILE A 29 15.88 -0.99 -1.91
CA ILE A 29 14.74 -0.06 -1.83
C ILE A 29 15.14 1.32 -2.36
N ARG A 30 16.32 1.83 -1.99
CA ARG A 30 16.84 3.10 -2.53
C ARG A 30 16.96 3.06 -4.05
N GLN A 31 17.52 1.97 -4.58
CA GLN A 31 17.64 1.77 -6.03
C GLN A 31 16.26 1.72 -6.71
N THR A 32 15.32 0.96 -6.15
CA THR A 32 13.93 0.86 -6.61
C THR A 32 13.28 2.24 -6.79
N ILE A 33 13.43 3.11 -5.80
CA ILE A 33 12.85 4.46 -5.82
C ILE A 33 13.54 5.35 -6.86
N VAL A 34 14.86 5.31 -6.94
CA VAL A 34 15.64 6.12 -7.87
C VAL A 34 15.38 5.73 -9.32
N GLU A 35 15.21 4.45 -9.61
CA GLU A 35 15.03 3.94 -10.96
C GLU A 35 13.60 4.07 -11.48
N SER A 36 12.62 4.45 -10.63
CA SER A 36 11.23 4.70 -11.01
C SER A 36 10.79 6.12 -10.61
N PRO A 37 10.99 7.13 -11.48
CA PRO A 37 10.49 8.49 -11.25
C PRO A 37 9.01 8.58 -10.88
N TYR A 38 8.15 7.74 -11.45
CA TYR A 38 6.74 7.64 -11.09
C TYR A 38 6.57 7.21 -9.62
N LEU A 39 7.23 6.14 -9.19
CA LEU A 39 7.16 5.67 -7.81
C LEU A 39 7.71 6.72 -6.83
N SER A 40 8.84 7.34 -7.16
CA SER A 40 9.42 8.39 -6.33
C SER A 40 8.44 9.54 -6.10
N ASN A 41 7.75 10.00 -7.14
CA ASN A 41 6.76 11.06 -7.01
C ASN A 41 5.51 10.61 -6.26
N LEU A 42 4.98 9.42 -6.58
CA LEU A 42 3.79 8.87 -5.91
C LEU A 42 4.03 8.73 -4.40
N LEU A 43 5.17 8.15 -4.00
CA LEU A 43 5.54 7.93 -2.61
C LEU A 43 5.83 9.26 -1.90
N GLY A 44 6.59 10.15 -2.54
CA GLY A 44 6.86 11.49 -2.01
C GLY A 44 5.59 12.29 -1.74
N ASP A 45 4.64 12.28 -2.67
CA ASP A 45 3.33 12.94 -2.52
C ASP A 45 2.49 12.31 -1.41
N ALA A 46 2.51 10.98 -1.28
CA ALA A 46 1.79 10.28 -0.22
C ALA A 46 2.36 10.61 1.17
N ILE A 47 3.69 10.75 1.28
CA ILE A 47 4.37 11.18 2.51
C ILE A 47 4.01 12.63 2.84
N GLU A 48 4.13 13.54 1.87
CA GLU A 48 3.84 14.97 2.06
C GLU A 48 2.39 15.21 2.49
N LYS A 49 1.44 14.41 1.96
CA LYS A 49 0.02 14.46 2.34
C LYS A 49 -0.28 13.74 3.66
N GLY A 50 0.73 13.26 4.39
CA GLY A 50 0.58 12.59 5.68
C GLY A 50 -0.11 11.23 5.59
N ARG A 51 -0.07 10.57 4.43
CA ARG A 51 -0.70 9.26 4.21
C ARG A 51 0.24 8.12 4.58
N ILE A 52 1.53 8.29 4.26
CA ILE A 52 2.59 7.33 4.59
C ILE A 52 3.58 8.02 5.53
N GLY A 53 3.84 7.41 6.68
CA GLY A 53 4.76 7.94 7.70
C GLY A 53 5.87 6.98 8.08
N ALA A 54 5.89 5.77 7.52
CA ALA A 54 6.97 4.82 7.70
C ALA A 54 7.07 3.88 6.50
N ILE A 55 8.30 3.39 6.25
CA ILE A 55 8.60 2.26 5.39
C ILE A 55 9.23 1.21 6.29
N ALA A 56 8.79 -0.04 6.17
CA ALA A 56 9.28 -1.13 7.00
C ALA A 56 9.40 -2.42 6.19
N VAL A 57 10.19 -3.37 6.71
CA VAL A 57 10.21 -4.75 6.21
C VAL A 57 9.40 -5.61 7.18
N SER A 58 8.45 -6.38 6.65
CA SER A 58 7.62 -7.29 7.43
C SER A 58 8.18 -8.71 7.38
N HIS A 59 8.06 -9.42 8.50
CA HIS A 59 8.56 -10.78 8.68
C HIS A 59 7.40 -11.76 8.83
N GLY A 60 7.39 -12.83 8.04
CA GLY A 60 6.43 -13.95 8.19
C GLY A 60 5.00 -13.68 7.70
N GLN A 61 4.76 -12.60 6.93
CA GLN A 61 3.50 -12.37 6.24
C GLN A 61 3.51 -13.11 4.89
N ASN A 62 2.42 -13.80 4.53
CA ASN A 62 2.27 -14.48 3.24
C ASN A 62 1.77 -13.50 2.14
N ASN A 63 2.40 -12.34 2.01
CA ASN A 63 2.14 -11.33 0.98
C ASN A 63 3.47 -10.75 0.45
N GLY A 64 3.41 -10.06 -0.71
CA GLY A 64 4.57 -9.37 -1.28
C GLY A 64 4.88 -8.04 -0.58
N GLY A 65 3.83 -7.39 -0.11
CA GLY A 65 3.83 -6.23 0.76
C GLY A 65 2.45 -6.06 1.38
N HIS A 66 2.30 -5.05 2.22
CA HIS A 66 1.00 -4.53 2.61
C HIS A 66 1.11 -3.10 3.15
N PHE A 67 0.13 -2.29 2.84
CA PHE A 67 -0.07 -1.01 3.51
C PHE A 67 -0.84 -1.23 4.82
N GLN A 68 -0.21 -0.87 5.94
CA GLN A 68 -0.84 -0.85 7.24
C GLN A 68 -1.40 0.55 7.51
N ASP A 69 -2.73 0.64 7.64
CA ASP A 69 -3.41 1.89 8.00
C ASP A 69 -2.87 2.46 9.33
N GLY A 70 -2.71 3.78 9.35
CA GLY A 70 -2.37 4.50 10.57
C GLY A 70 -3.53 4.52 11.56
N LYS A 71 -3.21 4.71 12.84
CA LYS A 71 -4.18 4.82 13.94
C LYS A 71 -4.10 6.21 14.57
N ASP A 72 -5.22 6.67 15.13
CA ASP A 72 -5.30 7.91 15.91
C ASP A 72 -4.77 9.15 15.15
N GLY A 73 -5.10 9.25 13.86
CA GLY A 73 -4.69 10.36 13.00
C GLY A 73 -3.23 10.32 12.54
N LYS A 74 -2.50 9.23 12.83
CA LYS A 74 -1.14 9.01 12.31
C LYS A 74 -1.20 8.50 10.88
N ALA A 75 -0.13 8.78 10.13
CA ALA A 75 0.11 8.20 8.82
C ALA A 75 0.35 6.69 8.92
N GLY A 76 0.06 5.96 7.83
CA GLY A 76 0.26 4.51 7.75
C GLY A 76 1.70 4.09 7.47
N THR A 77 1.91 2.79 7.39
CA THR A 77 3.21 2.16 7.12
C THR A 77 3.15 1.37 5.83
N LEU A 78 4.10 1.61 4.93
CA LEU A 78 4.33 0.77 3.76
C LEU A 78 5.24 -0.40 4.19
N ASN A 79 4.69 -1.61 4.24
CA ASN A 79 5.46 -2.81 4.58
C ASN A 79 5.84 -3.58 3.32
N ILE A 80 7.11 -3.93 3.20
CA ILE A 80 7.66 -4.77 2.13
C ILE A 80 7.96 -6.14 2.75
N SER A 81 7.62 -7.23 2.07
CA SER A 81 7.92 -8.56 2.60
C SER A 81 9.42 -8.84 2.62
N GLU A 82 9.92 -9.45 3.69
CA GLU A 82 11.32 -9.91 3.75
C GLU A 82 11.66 -10.91 2.62
N ALA A 83 10.65 -11.63 2.12
CA ALA A 83 10.79 -12.59 1.03
C ALA A 83 11.32 -11.92 -0.25
N ALA A 84 10.99 -10.64 -0.49
CA ALA A 84 11.51 -9.87 -1.61
C ALA A 84 13.05 -9.84 -1.66
N PHE A 85 13.69 -9.87 -0.49
CA PHE A 85 15.16 -9.80 -0.37
C PHE A 85 15.82 -11.19 -0.28
N LYS A 86 15.04 -12.24 0.02
CA LYS A 86 15.52 -13.62 0.09
C LYS A 86 15.37 -14.35 -1.24
N ASP A 87 14.24 -14.17 -1.90
CA ASP A 87 13.81 -15.01 -3.02
C ASP A 87 14.19 -14.41 -4.38
N PHE A 88 14.39 -13.09 -4.44
CA PHE A 88 14.76 -12.37 -5.66
C PHE A 88 16.15 -11.75 -5.54
N ALA A 89 16.82 -11.57 -6.68
CA ALA A 89 18.14 -10.94 -6.78
C ALA A 89 18.27 -10.10 -8.07
N GLY A 90 19.27 -9.23 -8.12
CA GLY A 90 19.58 -8.45 -9.32
C GLY A 90 18.40 -7.58 -9.78
N SER A 91 18.19 -7.51 -11.11
CA SER A 91 17.08 -6.76 -11.72
C SER A 91 15.72 -7.24 -11.26
N ASP A 92 15.53 -8.55 -11.11
CA ASP A 92 14.24 -9.15 -10.79
C ASP A 92 13.77 -8.71 -9.41
N ARG A 93 14.70 -8.54 -8.46
CA ARG A 93 14.40 -7.94 -7.16
C ARG A 93 13.89 -6.52 -7.31
N ILE A 94 14.56 -5.69 -8.12
CA ILE A 94 14.19 -4.28 -8.27
C ILE A 94 12.87 -4.16 -9.01
N ASP A 95 12.61 -5.00 -10.02
CA ASP A 95 11.31 -5.04 -10.70
C ASP A 95 10.17 -5.42 -9.74
N TYR A 96 10.38 -6.50 -8.97
CA TYR A 96 9.43 -6.94 -7.96
C TYR A 96 9.15 -5.86 -6.91
N LEU A 97 10.21 -5.26 -6.35
CA LEU A 97 10.07 -4.17 -5.37
C LEU A 97 9.38 -2.95 -5.97
N THR A 98 9.64 -2.62 -7.25
CA THR A 98 9.03 -1.47 -7.92
C THR A 98 7.52 -1.63 -8.02
N GLU A 99 7.07 -2.81 -8.44
CA GLU A 99 5.65 -3.15 -8.57
C GLU A 99 4.98 -3.13 -7.20
N VAL A 100 5.48 -3.91 -6.24
CA VAL A 100 4.94 -3.99 -4.87
C VAL A 100 4.89 -2.62 -4.21
N MET A 101 5.98 -1.84 -4.25
CA MET A 101 5.97 -0.53 -3.61
C MET A 101 5.00 0.44 -4.28
N GLY A 102 4.82 0.37 -5.61
CA GLY A 102 3.81 1.14 -6.32
C GLY A 102 2.39 0.77 -5.89
N HIS A 103 2.12 -0.53 -5.80
CA HIS A 103 0.86 -1.10 -5.33
C HIS A 103 0.53 -0.64 -3.90
N GLU A 104 1.44 -0.86 -2.95
CA GLU A 104 1.21 -0.51 -1.54
C GLU A 104 1.15 1.00 -1.29
N THR A 105 1.89 1.79 -2.08
CA THR A 105 1.79 3.25 -2.00
C THR A 105 0.38 3.72 -2.40
N MET A 106 -0.22 3.09 -3.41
CA MET A 106 -1.58 3.44 -3.84
C MET A 106 -2.63 3.06 -2.79
N HIS A 107 -2.48 1.96 -2.06
CA HIS A 107 -3.32 1.72 -0.88
C HIS A 107 -3.20 2.84 0.15
N GLY A 108 -2.00 3.38 0.38
CA GLY A 108 -1.81 4.58 1.20
C GLY A 108 -2.55 5.81 0.66
N VAL A 109 -2.58 5.99 -0.67
CA VAL A 109 -3.34 7.05 -1.34
C VAL A 109 -4.85 6.88 -1.14
N LEU A 110 -5.35 5.65 -1.19
CA LEU A 110 -6.77 5.30 -1.14
C LEU A 110 -7.30 4.98 0.27
N ALA A 111 -6.42 4.96 1.29
CA ALA A 111 -6.75 4.59 2.67
C ALA A 111 -8.00 5.29 3.22
N LYS A 112 -8.17 6.59 2.93
CA LYS A 112 -9.36 7.34 3.34
C LYS A 112 -10.63 6.81 2.69
N HIS A 113 -10.61 6.55 1.38
CA HIS A 113 -11.77 6.00 0.67
C HIS A 113 -12.13 4.60 1.18
N ARG A 114 -11.13 3.76 1.47
CA ARG A 114 -11.33 2.44 2.08
C ARG A 114 -11.98 2.54 3.46
N ALA A 115 -11.51 3.47 4.29
CA ALA A 115 -12.10 3.72 5.61
C ALA A 115 -13.55 4.22 5.52
N GLU A 116 -13.84 5.12 4.58
CA GLU A 116 -15.20 5.62 4.31
C GLU A 116 -16.12 4.50 3.85
N ALA A 117 -15.69 3.66 2.90
CA ALA A 117 -16.46 2.52 2.40
C ALA A 117 -16.78 1.50 3.51
N LEU A 118 -15.81 1.21 4.39
CA LEU A 118 -16.02 0.33 5.53
C LEU A 118 -17.00 0.94 6.55
N ALA A 119 -16.88 2.23 6.84
CA ALA A 119 -17.78 2.94 7.75
C ALA A 119 -19.22 2.98 7.20
N GLU A 120 -19.38 3.24 5.90
CA GLU A 120 -20.68 3.24 5.24
C GLU A 120 -21.30 1.84 5.21
N PHE A 121 -20.50 0.80 4.98
CA PHE A 121 -20.95 -0.58 5.08
C PHE A 121 -21.44 -0.92 6.49
N GLY A 122 -20.67 -0.57 7.53
CA GLY A 122 -21.05 -0.78 8.93
C GLY A 122 -22.35 -0.05 9.31
N LYS A 123 -22.51 1.20 8.86
CA LYS A 123 -23.75 1.97 9.04
C LYS A 123 -24.93 1.30 8.34
N SER A 124 -24.76 0.87 7.08
CA SER A 124 -25.81 0.22 6.29
C SER A 124 -26.24 -1.11 6.91
N MET A 125 -25.28 -1.89 7.42
CA MET A 125 -25.54 -3.13 8.15
C MET A 125 -26.32 -2.86 9.44
N GLY A 126 -25.91 -1.87 10.23
CA GLY A 126 -26.63 -1.48 11.45
C GLY A 126 -28.07 -1.05 11.17
N ASN A 127 -28.30 -0.26 10.13
CA ASN A 127 -29.64 0.15 9.71
C ASN A 127 -30.52 -1.05 9.31
N ARG A 128 -29.97 -2.01 8.54
CA ARG A 128 -30.69 -3.22 8.12
C ARG A 128 -31.04 -4.12 9.30
N MET A 129 -30.15 -4.23 10.28
CA MET A 129 -30.42 -4.97 11.51
C MET A 129 -31.55 -4.33 12.33
N GLN A 130 -31.55 -3.00 12.43
CA GLN A 130 -32.61 -2.27 13.12
C GLN A 130 -33.96 -2.42 12.41
N GLU A 131 -33.99 -2.29 11.08
CA GLU A 131 -35.20 -2.48 10.27
C GLU A 131 -35.80 -3.88 10.45
N ALA A 132 -34.97 -4.92 10.36
CA ALA A 132 -35.41 -6.30 10.57
C ALA A 132 -35.94 -6.52 11.99
N TYR A 133 -35.31 -5.93 13.00
CA TYR A 133 -35.80 -5.99 14.38
C TYR A 133 -37.17 -5.32 14.53
N ASP A 134 -37.33 -4.10 13.99
CA ASP A 134 -38.59 -3.33 14.07
C ASP A 134 -39.73 -4.07 13.34
N ASN A 135 -39.41 -4.76 12.24
CA ASN A 135 -40.35 -5.56 11.46
C ASN A 135 -40.57 -6.98 12.02
N ARG A 136 -39.86 -7.39 13.08
CA ARG A 136 -39.87 -8.75 13.65
C ARG A 136 -39.49 -9.82 12.62
N GLU A 137 -38.57 -9.50 11.72
CA GLU A 137 -38.00 -10.43 10.77
C GLU A 137 -36.96 -11.33 11.47
N ASN A 138 -36.89 -12.60 11.07
CA ASN A 138 -35.92 -13.56 11.61
C ASN A 138 -34.61 -13.59 10.81
N GLN A 139 -34.49 -12.78 9.76
CA GLN A 139 -33.36 -12.74 8.82
C GLN A 139 -33.10 -11.30 8.40
N VAL A 140 -31.85 -10.99 8.01
CA VAL A 140 -31.43 -9.67 7.53
C VAL A 140 -30.81 -9.84 6.15
N ASP A 141 -31.36 -9.19 5.13
CA ASP A 141 -30.74 -9.17 3.79
C ASP A 141 -29.64 -8.09 3.71
N LEU A 142 -28.39 -8.55 3.64
CA LEU A 142 -27.21 -7.71 3.48
C LEU A 142 -26.64 -7.75 2.05
N THR A 143 -27.30 -8.43 1.11
CA THR A 143 -26.79 -8.63 -0.26
C THR A 143 -26.47 -7.30 -0.95
N GLY A 144 -27.36 -6.31 -0.82
CA GLY A 144 -27.17 -4.97 -1.37
C GLY A 144 -25.97 -4.25 -0.75
N PRO A 145 -25.96 -4.00 0.58
CA PRO A 145 -24.83 -3.37 1.26
C PRO A 145 -23.48 -4.06 1.02
N THR A 146 -23.46 -5.40 1.06
CA THR A 146 -22.24 -6.18 0.82
C THR A 146 -21.73 -6.01 -0.61
N ARG A 147 -22.62 -5.97 -1.61
CA ARG A 147 -22.20 -5.72 -3.01
C ARG A 147 -21.51 -4.37 -3.16
N VAL A 148 -22.09 -3.30 -2.62
CA VAL A 148 -21.51 -1.96 -2.70
C VAL A 148 -20.12 -1.91 -2.06
N TYR A 149 -19.97 -2.52 -0.88
CA TYR A 149 -18.68 -2.60 -0.21
C TYR A 149 -17.65 -3.39 -1.04
N LEU A 150 -18.01 -4.57 -1.54
CA LEU A 150 -17.13 -5.40 -2.37
C LEU A 150 -16.70 -4.73 -3.67
N ASP A 151 -17.59 -3.96 -4.30
CA ASP A 151 -17.25 -3.22 -5.51
C ASP A 151 -16.25 -2.10 -5.21
N SER A 152 -16.37 -1.45 -4.05
CA SER A 152 -15.37 -0.47 -3.59
C SER A 152 -14.02 -1.12 -3.30
N THR A 153 -13.99 -2.31 -2.66
CA THR A 153 -12.71 -2.99 -2.40
C THR A 153 -12.06 -3.48 -3.68
N ARG A 154 -12.85 -3.93 -4.67
CA ARG A 154 -12.32 -4.29 -5.99
C ARG A 154 -11.71 -3.10 -6.72
N ALA A 155 -12.32 -1.93 -6.61
CA ALA A 155 -11.79 -0.71 -7.20
C ALA A 155 -10.47 -0.29 -6.53
N ASP A 156 -10.36 -0.44 -5.20
CA ASP A 156 -9.12 -0.19 -4.44
C ASP A 156 -7.96 -1.03 -4.99
N GLU A 157 -8.12 -2.35 -5.01
CA GLU A 157 -7.12 -3.30 -5.52
C GLU A 157 -6.78 -3.06 -7.00
N ALA A 158 -7.79 -2.81 -7.85
CA ALA A 158 -7.56 -2.57 -9.26
C ALA A 158 -6.73 -1.29 -9.51
N LEU A 159 -6.97 -0.23 -8.75
CA LEU A 159 -6.18 1.00 -8.84
C LEU A 159 -4.77 0.80 -8.29
N SER A 160 -4.62 0.04 -7.20
CA SER A 160 -3.32 -0.32 -6.65
C SER A 160 -2.48 -1.12 -7.64
N GLU A 161 -3.06 -2.14 -8.27
CA GLU A 161 -2.40 -2.94 -9.30
C GLU A 161 -1.98 -2.10 -10.51
N ILE A 162 -2.87 -1.23 -10.99
CA ILE A 162 -2.53 -0.29 -12.08
C ILE A 162 -1.36 0.61 -11.67
N SER A 163 -1.28 1.02 -10.41
CA SER A 163 -0.20 1.85 -9.90
C SER A 163 1.14 1.09 -9.84
N GLY A 164 1.13 -0.15 -9.33
CA GLY A 164 2.30 -1.05 -9.33
C GLY A 164 2.83 -1.26 -10.75
N MET A 165 1.96 -1.60 -11.69
CA MET A 165 2.33 -1.79 -13.09
C MET A 165 2.83 -0.50 -13.77
N ARG A 166 2.29 0.67 -13.41
CA ARG A 166 2.80 1.96 -13.90
C ARG A 166 4.20 2.26 -13.37
N ALA A 167 4.46 1.99 -12.09
CA ALA A 167 5.78 2.14 -11.49
C ALA A 167 6.82 1.27 -12.20
N LEU A 168 6.48 0.00 -12.45
CA LEU A 168 7.35 -0.95 -13.15
C LEU A 168 7.60 -0.53 -14.59
N HIS A 169 6.56 -0.16 -15.33
CA HIS A 169 6.70 0.30 -16.71
C HIS A 169 7.53 1.60 -16.82
N ASP A 170 7.35 2.54 -15.89
CA ASP A 170 8.14 3.76 -15.83
C ASP A 170 9.62 3.46 -15.59
N ARG A 171 9.94 2.51 -14.68
CA ARG A 171 11.31 2.03 -14.48
C ARG A 171 11.93 1.47 -15.75
N ILE A 172 11.23 0.55 -16.43
CA ILE A 172 11.74 -0.09 -17.65
C ILE A 172 12.08 0.96 -18.72
N LYS A 173 11.23 1.99 -18.87
CA LYS A 173 11.49 3.12 -19.76
C LYS A 173 12.63 4.00 -19.29
N HIS A 174 12.74 4.26 -17.99
CA HIS A 174 13.81 5.09 -17.43
C HIS A 174 15.19 4.46 -17.67
N LEU A 175 15.28 3.13 -17.58
CA LEU A 175 16.52 2.38 -17.85
C LEU A 175 16.80 2.21 -19.35
N ASN A 176 15.80 2.36 -20.21
CA ASN A 176 15.89 2.21 -21.68
C ASN A 176 15.22 3.40 -22.40
N PRO A 177 15.83 4.60 -22.36
CA PRO A 177 15.25 5.83 -22.88
C PRO A 177 15.15 5.89 -24.41
#